data_AF-A0A2V9Q2D1-F1
#
_entry.id   AF-A0A2V9Q2D1-F1
#
_cell.length_a   1.000
_cell.length_b   1.000
_cell.length_c   1.000
_cell.angle_alpha   90.00
_cell.angle_beta   90.00
_cell.angle_gamma   90.00
#
_symmetry.space_group_name_H-M   'P 1'
#
loop_
_entity.id
_entity.type
_entity.pdbx_description
1 polymer ?
#
loop_
_entity_poly.entity_id
_entity_poly.type
_entity_poly.pdbx_seq_one_letter_code
_entity_poly.pdbx_strand_id
1 'polypeptide(L)'
;MISRRQSRFRLRDSFPEEAEQGAIIVVLATDAPVTPDQLKRIVKRVSLGMGRMGSIHGNGSGDIFIASSTANAGADSGNSRAPDRAAVSSIQRLISGRIDALFTATVQTTEEAITNAMIAAETMTGADYWRSYARTPTRKAISAAPPCLRAGRDRRLIRNLRSH
;
A
#
# COMPACT_ATOMS: atom_id res chain seq x y z
N MET A 1 53.34 29.99 -0.66
CA MET A 1 52.58 29.68 -1.88
C MET A 1 52.19 28.19 -1.84
N ILE A 2 51.07 27.85 -1.20
CA ILE A 2 50.65 26.46 -0.97
C ILE A 2 49.73 26.03 -2.11
N SER A 3 50.24 25.14 -2.97
CA SER A 3 49.50 24.51 -4.07
C SER A 3 48.47 23.53 -3.52
N ARG A 4 47.18 23.87 -3.61
CA ARG A 4 46.08 22.94 -3.31
C ARG A 4 45.82 22.06 -4.53
N ARG A 5 46.25 20.79 -4.46
CA ARG A 5 45.72 19.70 -5.29
C ARG A 5 44.22 19.57 -5.02
N GLN A 6 43.37 19.95 -5.97
CA GLN A 6 41.98 19.53 -5.97
C GLN A 6 41.90 18.08 -6.46
N SER A 7 41.62 17.16 -5.56
CA SER A 7 41.23 15.79 -5.91
C SER A 7 39.85 15.83 -6.56
N ARG A 8 39.81 15.64 -7.90
CA ARG A 8 38.59 15.31 -8.64
C ARG A 8 37.98 14.06 -8.00
N PHE A 9 36.91 14.25 -7.24
CA PHE A 9 36.05 13.18 -6.75
C PHE A 9 35.43 12.50 -7.98
N ARG A 10 36.01 11.36 -8.38
CA ARG A 10 35.42 10.53 -9.43
C ARG A 10 34.19 9.85 -8.83
N LEU A 11 33.01 10.25 -9.30
CA LEU A 11 31.81 9.43 -9.17
C LEU A 11 32.13 8.06 -9.78
N ARG A 12 31.95 7.03 -8.97
CA ARG A 12 32.24 5.65 -9.30
C ARG A 12 31.05 5.14 -10.10
N ASP A 13 31.13 5.18 -11.41
CA ASP A 13 30.20 4.44 -12.28
C ASP A 13 30.35 2.95 -11.99
N SER A 14 29.26 2.24 -11.69
CA SER A 14 29.01 0.81 -12.04
C SER A 14 27.73 0.27 -11.37
N PHE A 15 26.56 0.76 -11.78
CA PHE A 15 25.38 -0.09 -11.98
C PHE A 15 24.79 0.35 -13.33
N PRO A 16 24.41 -0.56 -14.23
CA PRO A 16 23.63 -0.13 -15.39
C PRO A 16 22.40 0.61 -14.85
N GLU A 17 22.20 1.86 -15.25
CA GLU A 17 20.90 2.52 -15.11
C GLU A 17 19.91 1.81 -16.05
N GLU A 18 19.53 0.59 -15.69
CA GLU A 18 18.23 0.12 -16.09
C GLU A 18 17.24 1.09 -15.47
N ALA A 19 16.51 1.82 -16.32
CA ALA A 19 15.45 2.71 -15.87
C ALA A 19 14.61 1.95 -14.84
N GLU A 20 14.42 2.55 -13.66
CA GLU A 20 13.66 1.94 -12.57
C GLU A 20 12.29 1.48 -13.09
N GLN A 21 12.03 0.17 -13.16
CA GLN A 21 10.77 -0.39 -13.68
C GLN A 21 9.95 -1.00 -12.54
N GLY A 22 9.69 -0.20 -11.51
CA GLY A 22 8.87 -0.58 -10.35
C GLY A 22 7.40 -0.25 -10.55
N ALA A 23 6.51 -0.93 -9.82
CA ALA A 23 5.14 -0.45 -9.64
C ALA A 23 4.60 -0.95 -8.30
N ILE A 24 3.80 -0.12 -7.64
CA ILE A 24 3.00 -0.53 -6.50
C ILE A 24 1.59 0.03 -6.62
N ILE A 25 0.62 -0.84 -6.35
CA ILE A 25 -0.79 -0.46 -6.26
C ILE A 25 -1.21 -0.65 -4.82
N VAL A 26 -1.60 0.43 -4.16
CA VAL A 26 -2.10 0.39 -2.78
C VAL A 26 -3.60 0.62 -2.79
N VAL A 27 -4.33 -0.34 -2.22
CA VAL A 27 -5.78 -0.25 -2.01
C VAL A 27 -6.04 -0.11 -0.52
N LEU A 28 -6.62 1.00 -0.11
CA LEU A 28 -7.05 1.27 1.25
C LEU A 28 -8.56 1.10 1.38
N ALA A 29 -8.99 0.37 2.38
CA ALA A 29 -10.40 0.24 2.75
C ALA A 29 -10.55 0.62 4.23
N THR A 30 -11.59 1.39 4.55
CA THR A 30 -11.94 1.73 5.93
C THR A 30 -13.45 1.65 6.14
N ASP A 31 -13.85 1.25 7.33
CA ASP A 31 -15.23 1.26 7.81
C ASP A 31 -15.61 2.59 8.48
N ALA A 32 -14.69 3.55 8.56
CA ALA A 32 -14.95 4.85 9.16
C ALA A 32 -15.87 5.71 8.26
N PRO A 33 -16.80 6.50 8.83
CA PRO A 33 -17.66 7.41 8.08
C PRO A 33 -16.84 8.61 7.56
N VAL A 34 -16.33 8.48 6.35
CA VAL A 34 -15.50 9.50 5.70
C VAL A 34 -16.08 9.87 4.34
N THR A 35 -15.91 11.13 3.98
CA THR A 35 -16.32 11.67 2.68
C THR A 35 -15.17 11.59 1.66
N PRO A 36 -15.44 11.74 0.35
CA PRO A 36 -14.42 11.65 -0.69
C PRO A 36 -13.23 12.60 -0.51
N ASP A 37 -13.44 13.81 0.01
CA ASP A 37 -12.36 14.76 0.30
C ASP A 37 -11.47 14.31 1.49
N GLN A 38 -12.06 13.66 2.50
CA GLN A 38 -11.30 13.06 3.60
C GLN A 38 -10.51 11.84 3.14
N LEU A 39 -11.11 10.97 2.32
CA LEU A 39 -10.41 9.85 1.69
C LEU A 39 -9.21 10.32 0.85
N LYS A 40 -9.34 11.40 0.09
CA LYS A 40 -8.22 12.02 -0.64
C LYS A 40 -7.09 12.49 0.28
N ARG A 41 -7.38 12.89 1.52
CA ARG A 41 -6.35 13.25 2.51
C ARG A 41 -5.71 12.02 3.12
N ILE A 42 -6.51 10.99 3.38
CA ILE A 42 -6.05 9.71 3.94
C ILE A 42 -5.12 9.00 2.96
N VAL A 43 -5.53 8.86 1.70
CA VAL A 43 -4.76 8.14 0.67
C VAL A 43 -3.38 8.76 0.41
N LYS A 44 -3.24 10.08 0.56
CA LYS A 44 -1.94 10.77 0.46
C LYS A 44 -0.95 10.36 1.56
N ARG A 45 -1.39 9.68 2.62
CA ARG A 45 -0.51 9.21 3.71
C ARG A 45 0.15 7.88 3.40
N VAL A 46 -0.30 7.17 2.37
CA VAL A 46 0.41 5.99 1.83
C VAL A 46 1.86 6.34 1.49
N SER A 47 2.07 7.49 0.83
CA SER A 47 3.40 8.00 0.49
C SER A 47 4.33 8.15 1.70
N LEU A 48 3.81 8.45 2.90
CA LEU A 48 4.63 8.54 4.11
C LEU A 48 5.05 7.15 4.61
N GLY A 49 4.15 6.16 4.54
CA GLY A 49 4.48 4.77 4.86
C GLY A 49 5.50 4.19 3.88
N MET A 50 5.30 4.44 2.58
CA MET A 50 6.26 4.11 1.52
C MET A 50 7.63 4.74 1.75
N GLY A 51 7.67 6.03 2.10
CA GLY A 51 8.92 6.75 2.39
C GLY A 51 9.69 6.15 3.58
N ARG A 52 8.99 5.64 4.60
CA ARG A 52 9.62 4.92 5.73
C ARG A 52 10.19 3.57 5.35
N MET A 53 9.64 2.93 4.31
CA MET A 53 10.19 1.71 3.72
C MET A 53 11.33 1.98 2.73
N GLY A 54 11.68 3.26 2.50
CA GLY A 54 12.81 3.68 1.66
C GLY A 54 12.44 4.00 0.21
N SER A 55 11.15 4.06 -0.15
CA SER A 55 10.73 4.46 -1.49
C SER A 55 10.87 5.97 -1.70
N ILE A 56 11.26 6.34 -2.92
CA ILE A 56 11.40 7.74 -3.36
C ILE A 56 10.41 8.15 -4.45
N HIS A 57 9.49 7.26 -4.85
CA HIS A 57 8.59 7.41 -6.01
C HIS A 57 9.36 7.87 -7.27
N GLY A 58 10.35 7.09 -7.70
CA GLY A 58 11.17 7.46 -8.84
C GLY A 58 10.39 7.42 -10.15
N ASN A 59 10.92 8.10 -11.17
CA ASN A 59 10.17 8.43 -12.39
C ASN A 59 9.69 7.22 -13.21
N GLY A 60 10.36 6.08 -13.07
CA GLY A 60 9.92 4.85 -13.72
C GLY A 60 9.06 3.94 -12.84
N SER A 61 8.78 4.35 -11.59
CA SER A 61 7.84 3.65 -10.70
C SER A 61 6.39 4.04 -11.00
N GLY A 62 5.54 3.05 -11.29
CA GLY A 62 4.09 3.23 -11.43
C GLY A 62 3.37 3.15 -10.08
N ASP A 63 3.28 4.27 -9.35
CA ASP A 63 2.67 4.31 -8.02
C ASP A 63 1.21 4.77 -8.09
N ILE A 64 0.25 3.88 -7.79
CA ILE A 64 -1.19 4.17 -7.85
C ILE A 64 -1.85 3.84 -6.52
N PHE A 65 -2.59 4.82 -5.96
CA PHE A 65 -3.26 4.65 -4.67
C PHE A 65 -4.77 4.86 -4.80
N ILE A 66 -5.54 3.90 -4.30
CA ILE A 66 -7.01 3.91 -4.31
C ILE A 66 -7.49 3.76 -2.87
N ALA A 67 -8.50 4.54 -2.47
CA ALA A 67 -9.09 4.45 -1.15
C ALA A 67 -10.62 4.44 -1.23
N SER A 68 -11.25 3.58 -0.42
CA SER A 68 -12.70 3.46 -0.31
C SER A 68 -13.15 3.40 1.15
N SER A 69 -14.39 3.82 1.42
CA SER A 69 -15.06 3.66 2.71
C SER A 69 -16.39 2.94 2.56
N THR A 70 -16.68 2.02 3.48
CA THR A 70 -17.92 1.23 3.48
C THR A 70 -19.02 1.82 4.37
N ALA A 71 -18.75 2.91 5.09
CA ALA A 71 -19.65 3.44 6.11
C ALA A 71 -20.94 4.09 5.56
N ASN A 72 -20.84 4.75 4.40
CA ASN A 72 -21.94 5.46 3.76
C ASN A 72 -22.56 4.61 2.64
N ALA A 73 -22.93 3.37 2.95
CA ALA A 73 -23.55 2.47 1.98
C ALA A 73 -24.92 3.02 1.51
N GLY A 74 -25.15 3.02 0.20
CA GLY A 74 -26.40 3.54 -0.38
C GLY A 74 -26.51 5.07 -0.37
N ALA A 75 -25.43 5.80 -0.11
CA ALA A 75 -25.44 7.26 -0.11
C ALA A 75 -25.76 7.89 -1.48
N ASP A 76 -25.54 7.16 -2.57
CA ASP A 76 -25.97 7.57 -3.90
C ASP A 76 -26.62 6.36 -4.61
N SER A 77 -27.94 6.42 -4.77
CA SER A 77 -28.73 5.45 -5.54
C SER A 77 -29.20 6.02 -6.88
N GLY A 78 -28.73 7.20 -7.28
CA GLY A 78 -29.29 7.96 -8.41
C GLY A 78 -29.19 7.27 -9.77
N ASN A 79 -28.24 6.35 -9.93
CA ASN A 79 -28.04 5.52 -11.14
C ASN A 79 -28.44 4.05 -10.94
N SER A 80 -29.07 3.71 -9.81
CA SER A 80 -29.53 2.36 -9.52
C SER A 80 -30.80 2.03 -10.31
N ARG A 81 -31.01 0.74 -10.62
CA ARG A 81 -32.15 0.25 -11.42
C ARG A 81 -33.51 0.54 -10.79
N ALA A 82 -33.53 0.80 -9.48
CA ALA A 82 -34.66 1.33 -8.72
C ALA A 82 -34.16 2.55 -7.95
N PRO A 83 -34.18 3.76 -8.53
CA PRO A 83 -33.73 4.96 -7.84
C PRO A 83 -34.69 5.25 -6.68
N ASP A 84 -34.13 5.59 -5.53
CA ASP A 84 -34.93 6.16 -4.44
C ASP A 84 -35.59 7.46 -4.93
N ARG A 85 -36.83 7.73 -4.49
CA ARG A 85 -37.56 8.96 -4.84
C ARG A 85 -37.02 10.18 -4.11
N ALA A 86 -36.13 9.99 -3.14
CA ALA A 86 -35.49 11.06 -2.40
C ALA A 86 -34.54 11.87 -3.29
N ALA A 87 -34.80 13.18 -3.41
CA ALA A 87 -33.94 14.11 -4.14
C ALA A 87 -32.64 14.48 -3.38
N VAL A 88 -32.54 14.12 -2.09
CA VAL A 88 -31.43 14.49 -1.21
C VAL A 88 -31.04 13.27 -0.37
N SER A 89 -29.74 12.97 -0.33
CA SER A 89 -29.14 11.93 0.51
C SER A 89 -28.41 12.55 1.71
N SER A 90 -28.51 11.94 2.89
CA SER A 90 -27.67 12.28 4.03
C SER A 90 -26.41 11.41 4.06
N ILE A 91 -25.28 12.00 4.43
CA ILE A 91 -24.00 11.28 4.56
C ILE A 91 -23.41 11.53 5.95
N GLN A 92 -22.81 10.49 6.53
CA GLN A 92 -22.06 10.62 7.77
C GLN A 92 -20.60 10.97 7.46
N ARG A 93 -20.05 11.85 8.30
CA ARG A 93 -18.67 12.32 8.16
C ARG A 93 -18.02 12.45 9.53
N LEU A 94 -16.78 12.01 9.63
CA LEU A 94 -15.94 12.25 10.80
C LEU A 94 -15.63 13.74 10.98
N ILE A 95 -15.70 14.19 12.22
CA ILE A 95 -15.23 15.51 12.63
C ILE A 95 -13.72 15.58 12.35
N SER A 96 -13.26 16.72 11.80
CA SER A 96 -11.87 16.90 11.37
C SER A 96 -10.83 16.56 12.44
N GLY A 97 -11.10 16.81 13.73
CA GLY A 97 -10.16 16.49 14.82
C GLY A 97 -10.03 15.00 15.14
N ARG A 98 -10.87 14.12 14.57
CA ARG A 98 -10.81 12.67 14.79
C ARG A 98 -10.20 11.88 13.62
N ILE A 99 -9.84 12.56 12.52
CA ILE A 99 -9.29 11.89 11.33
C ILE A 99 -7.82 11.48 11.51
N ASP A 100 -7.11 12.08 12.47
CA ASP A 100 -5.67 11.87 12.64
C ASP A 100 -5.34 10.42 13.01
N ALA A 101 -6.24 9.73 13.71
CA ALA A 101 -6.13 8.29 13.96
C ALA A 101 -6.07 7.48 12.66
N LEU A 102 -6.87 7.85 11.65
CA LEU A 102 -6.87 7.21 10.33
C LEU A 102 -5.59 7.53 9.55
N PHE A 103 -5.02 8.72 9.71
CA PHE A 103 -3.73 9.05 9.09
C PHE A 103 -2.60 8.19 9.65
N THR A 104 -2.49 8.09 10.97
CA THR A 104 -1.49 7.23 11.62
C THR A 104 -1.70 5.77 11.24
N ALA A 105 -2.94 5.28 11.31
CA ALA A 105 -3.27 3.91 10.94
C ALA A 105 -2.91 3.59 9.48
N THR A 106 -3.13 4.53 8.56
CA THR A 106 -2.77 4.35 7.14
C THR A 106 -1.27 4.17 6.94
N VAL A 107 -0.46 4.98 7.62
CA VAL A 107 1.01 4.89 7.54
C VAL A 107 1.49 3.53 8.06
N GLN A 108 1.04 3.15 9.26
CA GLN A 108 1.42 1.88 9.89
C GLN A 108 0.97 0.67 9.05
N THR A 109 -0.27 0.69 8.55
CA THR A 109 -0.82 -0.40 7.74
C THR A 109 -0.06 -0.54 6.41
N THR A 110 0.37 0.58 5.82
CA THR A 110 1.16 0.54 4.57
C THR A 110 2.53 -0.10 4.80
N GLU A 111 3.25 0.28 5.85
CA GLU A 111 4.55 -0.32 6.21
C GLU A 111 4.41 -1.82 6.47
N GLU A 112 3.38 -2.20 7.23
CA GLU A 112 3.11 -3.59 7.59
C GLU A 112 2.73 -4.41 6.34
N ALA A 113 1.89 -3.87 5.45
CA ALA A 113 1.50 -4.56 4.23
C ALA A 113 2.69 -4.85 3.30
N ILE A 114 3.59 -3.88 3.11
CA ILE A 114 4.81 -4.05 2.31
C ILE A 114 5.72 -5.09 2.95
N THR A 115 5.93 -4.99 4.26
CA THR A 115 6.76 -5.95 5.01
C THR A 115 6.18 -7.37 4.93
N ASN A 116 4.86 -7.51 5.05
CA ASN A 116 4.15 -8.77 4.93
C ASN A 116 4.30 -9.38 3.53
N ALA A 117 4.20 -8.57 2.47
CA ALA A 117 4.42 -9.05 1.11
C ALA A 117 5.84 -9.61 0.93
N MET A 118 6.85 -8.92 1.46
CA MET A 118 8.25 -9.35 1.38
C MET A 118 8.55 -10.62 2.19
N ILE A 119 7.88 -10.80 3.33
CA ILE A 119 8.03 -12.00 4.18
C ILE A 119 7.27 -13.20 3.59
N ALA A 120 6.11 -12.96 2.98
CA ALA A 120 5.29 -13.99 2.36
C ALA A 120 5.80 -14.45 0.98
N ALA A 121 6.65 -13.65 0.34
CA ALA A 121 7.23 -13.99 -0.95
C ALA A 121 8.04 -15.31 -0.86
N GLU A 122 7.96 -16.12 -1.91
CA GLU A 122 8.74 -17.35 -2.07
C GLU A 122 9.72 -17.19 -3.24
N THR A 123 10.90 -17.81 -3.14
CA THR A 123 11.87 -17.79 -4.23
C THR A 123 11.26 -18.48 -5.45
N MET A 124 11.23 -17.79 -6.58
CA MET A 124 10.63 -18.29 -7.80
C MET A 124 11.52 -18.05 -9.01
N THR A 125 11.33 -18.87 -10.04
CA THR A 125 11.94 -18.67 -11.36
C THR A 125 10.82 -18.35 -12.34
N GLY A 126 10.89 -17.18 -12.97
CA GLY A 126 9.92 -16.68 -13.94
C GLY A 126 10.27 -17.07 -15.39
N ALA A 127 9.71 -16.32 -16.33
CA ALA A 127 10.06 -16.43 -17.74
C ALA A 127 11.57 -16.15 -17.95
N ASP A 128 12.12 -16.67 -19.05
CA ASP A 128 13.54 -16.50 -19.42
C ASP A 128 14.55 -16.95 -18.35
N TYR A 129 14.13 -17.87 -17.47
CA TYR A 129 14.91 -18.39 -16.36
C TYR A 129 15.34 -17.34 -15.33
N TRP A 130 14.67 -16.20 -15.27
CA TRP A 130 14.94 -15.16 -14.28
C TRP A 130 14.54 -15.63 -12.89
N ARG A 131 15.50 -15.62 -11.95
CA ARG A 131 15.29 -16.10 -10.59
C ARG A 131 15.18 -14.94 -9.61
N SER A 132 14.02 -14.79 -9.00
CA SER A 132 13.76 -13.81 -7.94
C SER A 132 13.83 -14.52 -6.59
N TYR A 133 14.71 -14.05 -5.72
CA TYR A 133 14.90 -14.62 -4.40
C TYR A 133 13.97 -13.95 -3.39
N ALA A 134 13.26 -14.77 -2.62
CA ALA A 134 12.56 -14.29 -1.45
C ALA A 134 13.55 -13.84 -0.37
N ARG A 135 13.11 -12.91 0.46
CA ARG A 135 13.85 -12.54 1.67
C ARG A 135 13.82 -13.72 2.63
N THR A 136 14.98 -14.23 3.04
CA THR A 136 15.05 -15.33 4.02
C THR A 136 14.30 -14.94 5.29
N PRO A 137 13.25 -15.67 5.68
CA PRO A 137 12.49 -15.32 6.86
C PRO A 137 13.36 -15.58 8.10
N THR A 138 13.83 -14.50 8.73
CA THR A 138 14.53 -14.62 10.01
C THR A 138 13.52 -15.01 11.09
N ARG A 139 13.96 -15.75 12.12
CA ARG A 139 13.09 -16.23 13.21
C ARG A 139 12.28 -15.12 13.89
N LYS A 140 12.83 -13.89 13.95
CA LYS A 140 12.13 -12.68 14.42
C LYS A 140 10.98 -12.23 13.51
N ALA A 141 11.13 -12.35 12.20
CA ALA A 141 10.11 -11.96 11.23
C ALA A 141 8.88 -12.89 11.27
N ILE A 142 9.09 -14.19 11.54
CA ILE A 142 8.01 -15.17 11.66
C ILE A 142 7.21 -14.97 12.96
N SER A 143 7.88 -14.69 14.09
CA SER A 143 7.20 -14.47 15.37
C SER A 143 6.45 -13.15 15.44
N ALA A 144 6.87 -12.15 14.66
CA ALA A 144 6.24 -10.84 14.56
C ALA A 144 5.17 -10.77 13.45
N ALA A 145 4.91 -11.88 12.75
CA ALA A 145 3.94 -11.90 11.67
C ALA A 145 2.53 -11.62 12.20
N PRO A 146 1.88 -10.53 11.74
CA PRO A 146 0.54 -10.12 12.16
C PRO A 146 -0.53 -11.15 11.75
N PRO A 147 -1.73 -11.13 12.37
CA PRO A 147 -2.76 -12.15 12.19
C PRO A 147 -3.19 -12.38 10.72
N CYS A 148 -3.04 -11.38 9.84
CA CYS A 148 -3.34 -11.51 8.41
C CYS A 148 -2.48 -12.56 7.70
N LEU A 149 -1.21 -12.75 8.08
CA LEU A 149 -0.35 -13.80 7.52
C LEU A 149 -0.72 -15.19 8.04
N ARG A 150 -1.31 -15.27 9.25
CA ARG A 150 -1.78 -16.54 9.84
C ARG A 150 -3.04 -17.06 9.14
N ALA A 151 -3.97 -16.16 8.79
CA ALA A 151 -5.22 -16.52 8.12
C ALA A 151 -5.00 -17.05 6.68
N GLY A 152 -4.02 -16.52 5.93
CA GLY A 152 -3.75 -16.92 4.55
C GLY A 152 -3.04 -18.27 4.37
N ARG A 153 -2.49 -18.87 5.43
CA ARG A 153 -1.78 -20.15 5.36
C ARG A 153 -2.72 -21.37 5.42
N ASP A 154 -3.97 -21.17 5.84
CA ASP A 154 -4.97 -22.23 5.88
C ASP A 154 -5.64 -22.37 4.50
N ARG A 155 -5.02 -23.18 3.63
CA ARG A 155 -5.54 -23.52 2.29
C ARG A 155 -6.96 -24.15 2.33
N ARG A 156 -7.53 -24.44 3.51
CA ARG A 156 -8.92 -24.92 3.67
C ARG A 156 -9.96 -23.82 3.55
N LEU A 157 -9.65 -22.57 3.89
CA LEU A 157 -10.64 -21.49 3.92
C LEU A 157 -11.04 -20.99 2.52
N ILE A 158 -10.14 -21.04 1.55
CA ILE A 158 -10.41 -20.58 0.16
C ILE A 158 -11.36 -21.55 -0.59
N ARG A 159 -11.46 -22.82 -0.15
CA ARG A 159 -12.37 -23.80 -0.78
C ARG A 159 -13.83 -23.68 -0.31
N ASN A 160 -14.11 -23.07 0.83
CA ASN A 160 -15.45 -23.08 1.43
C ASN A 160 -16.30 -21.81 1.19
N LEU A 161 -15.86 -20.89 0.34
CA LEU A 161 -16.65 -19.71 -0.05
C LEU A 161 -17.37 -19.89 -1.41
N ARG A 162 -17.56 -21.12 -1.89
CA ARG A 162 -18.32 -21.45 -3.10
C ARG A 162 -19.53 -22.37 -2.87
N SER A 163 -19.99 -22.53 -1.63
CA SER A 163 -21.07 -23.47 -1.33
C SER A 163 -22.07 -22.99 -0.28
N HIS A 164 -22.43 -21.71 -0.27
CA HIS A 164 -23.67 -21.20 0.33
C HIS A 164 -24.17 -19.98 -0.43
#